data_AF-A0A0Q5U0W2-F1
#
_entry.id   AF-A0A0Q5U0W2-F1
#
_cell.length_a   1.000
_cell.length_b   1.000
_cell.length_c   1.000
_cell.angle_alpha   90.00
_cell.angle_beta   90.00
_cell.angle_gamma   90.00
#
_symmetry.space_group_name_H-M   'P 1'
#
loop_
_entity.id
_entity.type
_entity.pdbx_description
1 polymer ?
#
loop_
_entity_poly.entity_id
_entity_poly.type
_entity_poly.pdbx_seq_one_letter_code
_entity_poly.pdbx_strand_id
1 'polypeptide(L)'
;MKAFALTVSLFLFGVSGFAQIYKPIVSTNKTYRETLKGVSYTYKDGVVTLKNNGKFDLGTVSIIAESKSDPSLFGIALFEDGVYRNKVYKMSVYFTSSAKKNDDEVPLKAIDQPNLIFSFDKATRAMP
;
A
#
# COMPACT_ATOMS: atom_id res chain seq x y z
N MET A 1 6.22 50.67 -32.84
CA MET A 1 5.21 49.68 -32.44
C MET A 1 5.96 48.44 -31.97
N LYS A 2 6.19 48.36 -30.65
CA LYS A 2 5.55 47.43 -29.70
C LYS A 2 6.00 45.96 -29.85
N ALA A 3 6.88 45.61 -28.92
CA ALA A 3 7.27 44.32 -28.32
C ALA A 3 6.48 43.05 -28.72
N PHE A 4 7.18 41.91 -28.75
CA PHE A 4 6.86 40.75 -27.90
C PHE A 4 8.02 39.73 -27.91
N ALA A 5 8.78 39.66 -26.83
CA ALA A 5 9.68 38.55 -26.54
C ALA A 5 8.88 37.48 -25.80
N LEU A 6 8.74 36.28 -26.40
CA LEU A 6 8.02 35.16 -25.78
C LEU A 6 9.00 34.29 -25.00
N THR A 7 9.24 34.62 -23.73
CA THR A 7 10.00 33.78 -22.81
C THR A 7 9.06 32.73 -22.21
N VAL A 8 9.16 31.49 -22.67
CA VAL A 8 8.49 30.34 -22.05
C VAL A 8 9.33 29.88 -20.86
N SER A 9 9.08 30.45 -19.68
CA SER A 9 9.59 29.91 -18.42
C SER A 9 8.77 28.66 -18.06
N LEU A 10 9.27 27.48 -18.43
CA LEU A 10 8.78 26.20 -17.94
C LEU A 10 9.12 26.10 -16.44
N PHE A 11 8.22 26.56 -15.58
CA PHE A 11 8.24 26.23 -14.16
C PHE A 11 7.87 24.75 -13.99
N LEU A 12 8.85 23.86 -14.19
CA LEU A 12 8.79 22.52 -13.65
C LEU A 12 9.08 22.63 -12.15
N PHE A 13 8.07 23.04 -11.38
CA PHE A 13 8.04 22.69 -9.96
C PHE A 13 7.91 21.17 -9.90
N GLY A 14 9.05 20.50 -9.88
CA GLY A 14 9.15 19.10 -9.49
C GLY A 14 8.71 19.02 -8.04
N VAL A 15 7.41 18.80 -7.83
CA VAL A 15 6.93 18.25 -6.58
C VAL A 15 7.58 16.88 -6.46
N SER A 16 8.67 16.82 -5.70
CA SER A 16 9.28 15.59 -5.23
C SER A 16 8.27 14.92 -4.29
N GLY A 17 7.25 14.29 -4.88
CA GLY A 17 6.32 13.45 -4.16
C GLY A 17 7.13 12.31 -3.56
N PHE A 18 7.11 12.19 -2.23
CA PHE A 18 7.66 11.03 -1.55
C PHE A 18 6.99 9.78 -2.13
N ALA A 19 7.78 8.95 -2.80
CA ALA A 19 7.30 7.67 -3.31
C ALA A 19 7.24 6.69 -2.14
N GLN A 20 6.05 6.19 -1.84
CA GLN A 20 5.87 5.13 -0.85
C GLN A 20 6.72 3.91 -1.22
N ILE A 21 7.30 3.27 -0.22
CA ILE A 21 8.16 2.11 -0.42
C ILE A 21 7.34 0.83 -0.34
N TYR A 22 7.46 0.00 -1.37
CA TYR A 22 6.79 -1.28 -1.50
C TYR A 22 7.83 -2.40 -1.59
N LYS A 23 7.78 -3.38 -0.68
CA LYS A 23 8.61 -4.59 -0.78
C LYS A 23 8.05 -5.47 -1.90
N PRO A 24 8.93 -6.04 -2.76
CA PRO A 24 8.51 -7.03 -3.73
C PRO A 24 8.04 -8.32 -3.04
N ILE A 25 7.31 -9.15 -3.77
CA ILE A 25 6.92 -10.49 -3.29
C ILE A 25 8.16 -11.38 -3.30
N VAL A 26 8.75 -11.61 -2.11
CA VAL A 26 9.98 -12.41 -1.94
C VAL A 26 9.75 -13.86 -1.52
N SER A 27 8.50 -14.30 -1.43
CA SER A 27 8.16 -15.66 -0.98
C SER A 27 8.72 -16.75 -1.90
N THR A 28 9.33 -17.79 -1.33
CA THR A 28 9.81 -18.99 -2.04
C THR A 28 8.66 -19.89 -2.49
N ASN A 29 7.47 -19.75 -1.89
CA ASN A 29 6.29 -20.55 -2.22
C ASN A 29 5.75 -20.21 -3.62
N LYS A 30 5.85 -21.17 -4.55
CA LYS A 30 5.40 -21.01 -5.95
C LYS A 30 3.90 -20.71 -6.04
N THR A 31 3.08 -21.40 -5.27
CA THR A 31 1.63 -21.19 -5.26
C THR A 31 1.28 -19.78 -4.83
N TYR A 32 1.93 -19.27 -3.79
CA TYR A 32 1.75 -17.89 -3.31
C TYR A 32 2.11 -16.86 -4.38
N ARG A 33 3.29 -16.99 -5.02
CA ARG A 33 3.71 -16.09 -6.11
C ARG A 33 2.74 -16.10 -7.29
N GLU A 34 2.28 -17.28 -7.71
CA GLU A 34 1.29 -17.40 -8.78
C GLU A 34 -0.07 -16.82 -8.39
N THR A 35 -0.49 -16.96 -7.13
CA THR A 35 -1.73 -16.37 -6.61
C THR A 35 -1.71 -14.85 -6.69
N LEU A 36 -0.59 -14.21 -6.32
CA LEU A 36 -0.44 -12.76 -6.33
C LEU A 36 0.00 -12.17 -7.69
N LYS A 37 0.28 -13.02 -8.69
CA LYS A 37 0.69 -12.55 -10.00
C LYS A 37 -0.44 -11.76 -10.65
N GLY A 38 -0.18 -10.48 -10.96
CA GLY A 38 -1.18 -9.54 -11.49
C GLY A 38 -1.99 -8.81 -10.42
N VAL A 39 -1.72 -9.07 -9.13
CA VAL A 39 -2.29 -8.33 -8.01
C VAL A 39 -1.32 -7.21 -7.64
N SER A 40 -1.83 -5.99 -7.50
CA SER A 40 -1.05 -4.81 -7.16
C SER A 40 -1.80 -3.98 -6.13
N TYR A 41 -1.08 -3.19 -5.34
CA TYR A 41 -1.71 -2.24 -4.43
C TYR A 41 -0.93 -0.93 -4.38
N THR A 42 -1.61 0.11 -3.91
CA THR A 42 -1.06 1.44 -3.62
C THR A 42 -1.56 1.90 -2.27
N TYR A 43 -0.83 2.80 -1.63
CA TYR A 43 -1.23 3.43 -0.38
C TYR A 43 -1.32 4.95 -0.55
N LYS A 44 -2.35 5.54 0.05
CA LYS A 44 -2.47 7.00 0.19
C LYS A 44 -3.35 7.33 1.39
N ASP A 45 -2.90 8.25 2.22
CA ASP A 45 -3.67 8.86 3.32
C ASP A 45 -4.39 7.83 4.21
N GLY A 46 -3.66 6.81 4.67
CA GLY A 46 -4.22 5.76 5.52
C GLY A 46 -5.03 4.67 4.78
N VAL A 47 -5.15 4.72 3.45
CA VAL A 47 -5.95 3.78 2.68
C VAL A 47 -5.09 3.00 1.69
N VAL A 48 -5.21 1.67 1.72
CA VAL A 48 -4.67 0.78 0.69
C VAL A 48 -5.72 0.58 -0.39
N THR A 49 -5.36 0.88 -1.64
CA THR A 49 -6.14 0.52 -2.83
C THR A 49 -5.52 -0.70 -3.48
N LEU A 50 -6.22 -1.84 -3.43
CA LEU A 50 -5.81 -3.11 -4.01
C LEU A 50 -6.52 -3.35 -5.34
N LYS A 51 -5.79 -3.76 -6.37
CA LYS A 51 -6.30 -4.12 -7.69
C LYS A 51 -5.92 -5.56 -8.00
N ASN A 52 -6.92 -6.39 -8.27
CA ASN A 52 -6.71 -7.78 -8.68
C ASN A 52 -6.87 -7.91 -10.19
N ASN A 53 -5.76 -7.84 -10.95
CA ASN A 53 -5.73 -8.24 -12.37
C ASN A 53 -5.14 -9.65 -12.53
N GLY A 54 -5.13 -10.43 -11.45
CA GLY A 54 -4.59 -11.77 -11.43
C GLY A 54 -5.53 -12.79 -12.05
N LYS A 55 -5.05 -14.04 -12.10
CA LYS A 55 -5.82 -15.16 -12.67
C LYS A 55 -6.86 -15.74 -11.73
N PHE A 56 -6.80 -15.42 -10.45
CA PHE A 56 -7.63 -16.02 -9.40
C PHE A 56 -8.45 -14.98 -8.65
N ASP A 57 -9.66 -15.35 -8.28
CA ASP A 57 -10.37 -14.66 -7.20
C ASP A 57 -9.66 -15.00 -5.88
N LEU A 58 -9.55 -14.00 -4.99
CA LEU A 58 -8.81 -14.14 -3.74
C LEU A 58 -9.79 -14.16 -2.57
N GLY A 59 -9.50 -15.02 -1.59
CA GLY A 59 -10.25 -15.13 -0.34
C GLY A 59 -9.78 -14.03 0.60
N THR A 60 -8.64 -14.26 1.24
CA THR A 60 -8.01 -13.29 2.14
C THR A 60 -6.76 -12.71 1.51
N VAL A 61 -6.61 -11.39 1.57
CA VAL A 61 -5.33 -10.71 1.32
C VAL A 61 -5.03 -9.77 2.48
N SER A 62 -3.86 -9.91 3.10
CA SER A 62 -3.35 -8.92 4.05
C SER A 62 -2.15 -8.20 3.47
N ILE A 63 -2.15 -6.89 3.64
CA ILE A 63 -1.01 -6.03 3.35
C ILE A 63 -0.62 -5.38 4.68
N ILE A 64 0.63 -5.58 5.08
CA ILE A 64 1.17 -5.00 6.30
C ILE A 64 1.99 -3.75 5.98
N ALA A 65 2.11 -2.88 6.97
CA ALA A 65 2.96 -1.70 6.95
C ALA A 65 3.89 -1.74 8.18
N GLU A 66 5.17 -1.52 7.96
CA GLU A 66 6.19 -1.37 9.01
C GLU A 66 6.84 0.00 8.85
N SER A 67 7.25 0.66 9.94
CA SER A 67 7.98 1.92 9.83
C SER A 67 9.50 1.70 9.81
N LYS A 68 10.20 2.44 8.94
CA LYS A 68 11.67 2.55 8.97
C LYS A 68 12.20 3.27 10.20
N SER A 69 11.44 4.25 10.69
CA SER A 69 11.83 5.14 11.79
C SER A 69 11.32 4.66 13.14
N ASP A 70 10.28 3.82 13.17
CA ASP A 70 9.68 3.29 14.39
C ASP A 70 9.42 1.77 14.28
N PRO A 71 10.34 0.93 14.80
CA PRO A 71 10.19 -0.52 14.79
C PRO A 71 8.99 -1.04 15.60
N SER A 72 8.40 -0.22 16.47
CA SER A 72 7.25 -0.62 17.28
C SER A 72 5.92 -0.46 16.54
N LEU A 73 5.89 0.33 15.46
CA LEU A 73 4.69 0.59 14.68
C LEU A 73 4.40 -0.55 13.71
N PHE A 74 3.19 -1.08 13.81
CA PHE A 74 2.66 -2.08 12.89
C PHE A 74 1.35 -1.59 12.27
N GLY A 75 1.18 -1.80 10.98
CA GLY A 75 -0.06 -1.49 10.26
C GLY A 75 -0.55 -2.69 9.47
N ILE A 76 -1.87 -2.83 9.34
CA ILE A 76 -2.48 -3.89 8.54
C ILE A 76 -3.73 -3.38 7.79
N ALA A 77 -3.80 -3.70 6.51
CA ALA A 77 -5.02 -3.63 5.71
C ALA A 77 -5.44 -5.06 5.37
N LEU A 78 -6.61 -5.46 5.88
CA LEU A 78 -7.16 -6.79 5.69
C LEU A 78 -8.31 -6.76 4.70
N PHE A 79 -8.17 -7.50 3.61
CA PHE A 79 -9.22 -7.73 2.63
C PHE A 79 -9.74 -9.15 2.83
N GLU A 80 -10.92 -9.26 3.44
CA GLU A 80 -11.63 -10.52 3.64
C GLU A 80 -12.64 -10.74 2.51
N ASP A 81 -12.85 -12.01 2.18
CA ASP A 81 -13.79 -12.57 1.21
C ASP A 81 -14.30 -11.62 0.11
N GLY A 82 -13.85 -11.87 -1.12
CA GLY A 82 -14.43 -11.23 -2.30
C GLY A 82 -13.51 -10.24 -2.99
N VAL A 83 -12.19 -10.49 -3.00
CA VAL A 83 -11.25 -9.80 -3.89
C VAL A 83 -11.28 -10.48 -5.27
N TYR A 84 -12.35 -10.20 -6.01
CA TYR A 84 -12.62 -10.75 -7.33
C TYR A 84 -11.69 -10.19 -8.40
N ARG A 85 -11.48 -10.96 -9.46
CA ARG A 85 -10.68 -10.58 -10.61
C ARG A 85 -11.24 -9.35 -11.32
N ASN A 86 -10.35 -8.55 -11.87
CA ASN A 86 -10.60 -7.31 -12.58
C ASN A 86 -11.37 -6.27 -11.75
N LYS A 87 -11.27 -6.35 -10.42
CA LYS A 87 -11.89 -5.41 -9.48
C LYS A 87 -10.83 -4.65 -8.68
N VAL A 88 -11.27 -3.55 -8.08
CA VAL A 88 -10.48 -2.67 -7.22
C VAL A 88 -11.18 -2.55 -5.88
N TYR A 89 -10.40 -2.67 -4.81
CA TYR A 89 -10.85 -2.64 -3.42
C TYR A 89 -10.08 -1.59 -2.66
N LYS A 90 -10.71 -1.01 -1.64
CA LYS A 90 -10.09 -0.04 -0.75
C LYS A 90 -10.28 -0.50 0.68
N MET A 91 -9.24 -0.39 1.49
CA MET A 91 -9.28 -0.70 2.90
C MET A 91 -8.43 0.28 3.68
N SER A 92 -8.94 0.75 4.83
CA SER A 92 -8.17 1.55 5.76
C SER A 92 -7.11 0.69 6.44
N VAL A 93 -5.92 1.24 6.61
CA VAL A 93 -4.86 0.60 7.38
C VAL A 93 -5.13 0.86 8.86
N TYR A 94 -5.27 -0.22 9.63
CA TYR A 94 -5.32 -0.16 11.07
C TYR A 94 -3.89 -0.21 11.62
N PHE A 95 -3.52 0.72 12.49
CA PHE A 95 -2.17 0.84 13.03
C PHE A 95 -2.15 0.63 14.53
N THR A 96 -1.17 -0.12 15.02
CA THR A 96 -0.91 -0.38 16.43
C THR A 96 0.55 -0.11 16.75
N SER A 97 0.87 0.07 18.04
CA SER A 97 2.24 0.18 18.50
C SER A 97 2.47 -0.61 19.78
N SER A 98 3.48 -1.47 19.75
CA SER A 98 3.91 -2.28 20.90
C SER A 98 4.67 -1.48 21.97
N ALA A 99 5.02 -0.22 21.67
CA ALA A 99 5.62 0.68 22.66
C ALA A 99 4.60 1.17 23.71
N LYS A 100 3.30 1.08 23.39
CA LYS A 100 2.22 1.36 24.34
C LYS A 100 1.82 0.05 25.03
N LYS A 101 1.64 0.10 26.35
CA LYS A 101 1.38 -1.06 27.22
C LYS A 101 0.21 -1.97 26.81
N ASN A 102 -0.63 -1.57 25.85
CA ASN A 102 -1.87 -2.25 25.47
C ASN A 102 -2.06 -2.45 23.94
N ASP A 103 -1.01 -2.38 23.11
CA ASP A 103 -1.14 -2.44 21.63
C ASP A 103 -2.24 -1.49 21.09
N ASP A 104 -2.30 -0.29 21.67
CA ASP A 104 -3.36 0.67 21.38
C ASP A 104 -3.30 1.13 19.91
N GLU A 105 -4.48 1.37 19.34
CA GLU A 105 -4.63 1.99 18.03
C GLU A 105 -3.83 3.31 17.96
N VAL A 106 -3.04 3.47 16.91
CA VAL A 106 -2.28 4.68 16.62
C VAL A 106 -3.04 5.50 15.59
N PRO A 107 -3.49 6.73 15.92
CA PRO A 107 -4.23 7.54 14.98
C PRO A 107 -3.32 7.96 13.82
N LEU A 108 -3.84 7.95 12.58
CA LEU A 108 -3.09 8.25 11.35
C LEU A 108 -2.26 9.54 11.41
N LYS A 109 -2.76 10.57 12.11
CA LYS A 109 -2.06 11.86 12.29
C LYS A 109 -0.75 11.77 13.07
N ALA A 110 -0.56 10.71 13.86
CA ALA A 110 0.65 10.46 14.64
C ALA A 110 1.65 9.58 13.87
N ILE A 111 1.31 9.17 12.64
CA ILE A 111 2.12 8.24 11.85
C ILE A 111 2.95 9.02 10.84
N ASP A 112 4.23 8.70 10.82
CA ASP A 112 5.19 9.14 9.81
C ASP A 112 4.99 8.34 8.52
N GLN A 113 3.92 8.66 7.80
CA GLN A 113 3.49 7.94 6.58
C GLN A 113 4.59 7.80 5.51
N PRO A 114 5.43 8.82 5.23
CA PRO A 114 6.53 8.70 4.26
C PRO A 114 7.54 7.58 4.57
N ASN A 115 7.70 7.22 5.84
CA ASN A 115 8.64 6.18 6.28
C ASN A 115 8.04 4.78 6.40
N LEU A 116 6.77 4.61 6.02
CA LEU A 116 6.13 3.30 5.96
C LEU A 116 6.71 2.45 4.82
N ILE A 117 6.83 1.16 5.06
CA ILE A 117 7.15 0.15 4.06
C ILE A 117 6.00 -0.83 4.03
N PHE A 118 5.43 -1.03 2.84
CA PHE A 118 4.33 -1.98 2.67
C PHE A 118 4.80 -3.30 2.07
N SER A 119 4.16 -4.39 2.46
CA SER A 119 4.35 -5.72 1.89
C SER A 119 3.09 -6.56 1.92
N PHE A 120 2.93 -7.45 0.96
CA PHE A 120 1.98 -8.55 1.12
C PHE A 120 2.45 -9.45 2.25
N ASP A 121 1.53 -9.79 3.14
CA ASP A 121 1.75 -10.71 4.25
C ASP A 121 1.07 -12.05 3.91
N LYS A 122 -0.26 -12.04 3.75
CA LYS A 122 -1.06 -13.22 3.40
C LYS A 122 -1.82 -13.02 2.10
N ALA A 123 -1.97 -14.10 1.36
CA ALA A 123 -2.81 -14.16 0.18
C ALA A 123 -3.32 -15.59 -0.04
N THR A 124 -4.64 -15.78 -0.08
CA THR A 124 -5.28 -17.05 -0.37
C THR A 124 -6.19 -16.92 -1.59
N ARG A 125 -6.38 -18.03 -2.30
CA ARG A 125 -7.41 -18.10 -3.35
C ARG A 125 -8.76 -18.25 -2.69
N ALA A 126 -9.80 -17.67 -3.29
CA ALA A 126 -11.16 -17.95 -2.87
C ALA A 126 -11.43 -19.45 -3.05
N MET A 127 -12.06 -20.08 -2.06
CA MET A 127 -12.55 -21.45 -2.23
C MET A 127 -13.84 -21.40 -3.06
N PRO A 128 -14.04 -22.35 -3.99
CA PRO A 128 -15.29 -22.49 -4.73
C PRO A 128 -16.49 -22.69 -3.82
#